data_AF-A0A3M2JY45-F1
#
_entry.id   AF-A0A3M2JY45-F1
#
_cell.length_a   1.000
_cell.length_b   1.000
_cell.length_c   1.000
_cell.angle_alpha   90.00
_cell.angle_beta   90.00
_cell.angle_gamma   90.00
#
_symmetry.space_group_name_H-M   'P 1'
#
loop_
_entity.id
_entity.type
_entity.pdbx_description
1 polymer ?
#
loop_
_entity_poly.entity_id
_entity_poly.type
_entity_poly.pdbx_seq_one_letter_code
_entity_poly.pdbx_strand_id
1 'polypeptide(L)'
;MLHHQQLTQKVTAFAGKLRNTWQIIFLPAAGLYGLSLFHFFQVRPSLRIISPAMYRNLDMLSFVVAIGLTLVIFHFKRKYFSPRFSRRYVEARLKHHPDITSEDLLQEILNTLKGKMTLVWVLGLLVVLDGVVFYWSTFSHFQMHIYFIVGAFSLLINYPRRDLFADIPLYVIEGQRDFRRQGKYDA
;
A
#
# COMPACT_ATOMS: atom_id res chain seq x y z
N MET A 1 21.63 9.08 22.60
CA MET A 1 22.10 8.47 21.33
C MET A 1 21.73 6.99 21.22
N LEU A 2 22.03 6.15 22.23
CA LEU A 2 21.69 4.71 22.23
C LEU A 2 20.20 4.41 21.97
N HIS A 3 19.28 5.14 22.63
CA HIS A 3 17.84 4.93 22.45
C HIS A 3 17.33 5.28 21.03
N HIS A 4 17.89 6.33 20.42
CA HIS A 4 17.55 6.71 19.04
C HIS A 4 18.05 5.64 18.04
N GLN A 5 19.24 5.09 18.25
CA GLN A 5 19.77 4.00 17.41
C GLN A 5 18.90 2.74 17.48
N GLN A 6 18.37 2.38 18.66
CA GLN A 6 17.47 1.23 18.82
C GLN A 6 16.15 1.42 18.06
N LEU A 7 15.52 2.59 18.15
CA LEU A 7 14.27 2.89 17.43
C LEU A 7 14.47 2.86 15.91
N THR A 8 15.58 3.39 15.40
CA THR A 8 15.91 3.38 13.97
C THR A 8 16.20 1.95 13.46
N GLN A 9 16.82 1.10 14.28
CA GLN A 9 16.98 -0.33 13.95
C GLN A 9 15.63 -1.05 13.86
N LYS A 10 14.67 -0.76 14.77
CA LYS A 10 13.30 -1.32 14.68
C LYS A 10 12.60 -0.91 13.38
N VAL A 11 12.70 0.35 12.97
CA VAL A 11 12.14 0.82 11.68
C VAL A 11 12.82 0.14 10.49
N THR A 12 14.13 -0.08 10.55
CA THR A 12 14.87 -0.75 9.48
C THR A 12 14.46 -2.22 9.33
N ALA A 13 14.33 -2.95 10.44
CA ALA A 13 13.84 -4.32 10.46
C ALA A 13 12.39 -4.41 9.96
N PHE A 14 11.55 -3.46 10.37
CA PHE A 14 10.16 -3.34 9.92
C PHE A 14 10.04 -3.13 8.40
N ALA A 15 10.84 -2.21 7.83
CA ALA A 15 10.89 -1.98 6.39
C ALA A 15 11.33 -3.24 5.62
N GLY A 16 12.28 -4.00 6.18
CA GLY A 16 12.70 -5.30 5.62
C GLY A 16 11.55 -6.32 5.57
N LYS A 17 10.81 -6.47 6.68
CA LYS A 17 9.63 -7.37 6.74
C LYS A 17 8.55 -6.95 5.74
N LEU A 18 8.27 -5.65 5.65
CA LEU A 18 7.31 -5.09 4.70
C LEU A 18 7.69 -5.37 3.25
N ARG A 19 8.98 -5.22 2.90
CA ARG A 19 9.46 -5.54 1.55
C ARG A 19 9.17 -6.98 1.17
N ASN A 20 9.43 -7.93 2.08
CA ASN A 20 9.15 -9.34 1.82
C ASN A 20 7.63 -9.57 1.62
N THR A 21 6.78 -8.97 2.45
CA THR A 21 5.31 -9.04 2.28
C THR A 21 4.88 -8.46 0.93
N TRP A 22 5.44 -7.32 0.52
CA TRP A 22 5.16 -6.73 -0.78
C TRP A 22 5.54 -7.67 -1.93
N GLN A 23 6.72 -8.30 -1.87
CA GLN A 23 7.17 -9.27 -2.87
C GLN A 23 6.21 -10.46 -2.99
N ILE A 24 5.75 -10.99 -1.85
CA ILE A 24 4.79 -12.11 -1.81
C ILE A 24 3.46 -11.73 -2.49
N ILE A 25 3.01 -10.48 -2.37
CA ILE A 25 1.77 -10.01 -3.02
C ILE A 25 2.01 -9.68 -4.50
N PHE A 26 3.15 -9.09 -4.83
CA PHE A 26 3.48 -8.64 -6.18
C PHE A 26 3.79 -9.81 -7.13
N LEU A 27 4.48 -10.84 -6.66
CA LEU A 27 4.95 -11.93 -7.50
C LEU A 27 3.80 -12.72 -8.17
N PRO A 28 2.71 -13.09 -7.47
CA PRO A 28 1.54 -13.70 -8.11
C PRO A 28 0.90 -12.79 -9.16
N ALA A 29 0.80 -11.48 -8.91
CA ALA A 29 0.24 -10.53 -9.86
C ALA A 29 1.05 -10.50 -11.17
N ALA A 30 2.38 -10.39 -11.04
CA ALA A 30 3.29 -10.40 -12.17
C ALA A 30 3.29 -11.76 -12.90
N GLY A 31 3.21 -12.86 -12.15
CA GLY A 31 3.14 -14.21 -12.70
C GLY A 31 1.87 -14.45 -13.53
N LEU A 32 0.70 -14.08 -13.02
CA LEU A 32 -0.58 -14.22 -13.73
C LEU A 32 -0.63 -13.38 -15.01
N TYR A 33 -0.09 -12.16 -14.96
CA TYR A 33 0.08 -11.33 -16.14
C TYR A 33 1.04 -11.97 -17.15
N GLY A 34 2.20 -12.45 -16.70
CA GLY A 34 3.18 -13.14 -17.54
C GLY A 34 2.62 -14.38 -18.24
N LEU A 35 1.84 -15.19 -17.53
CA LEU A 35 1.13 -16.34 -18.10
C LEU A 35 0.11 -15.93 -19.16
N SER A 36 -0.64 -14.85 -18.90
CA SER A 36 -1.64 -14.33 -19.84
C SER A 36 -0.98 -13.78 -21.12
N LEU A 37 0.16 -13.10 -20.97
CA LEU A 37 0.97 -12.60 -22.07
C LEU A 37 1.62 -13.74 -22.88
N PHE A 38 2.15 -14.75 -22.20
CA PHE A 38 2.70 -15.95 -22.84
C PHE A 38 1.64 -16.66 -23.68
N HIS A 39 0.44 -16.86 -23.11
CA HIS A 39 -0.70 -17.42 -23.84
C HIS A 39 -1.02 -16.61 -25.10
N PHE A 40 -1.03 -15.28 -25.00
CA PHE A 40 -1.30 -14.41 -26.16
C PHE A 40 -0.28 -14.64 -27.28
N PHE A 41 1.01 -14.66 -26.95
CA PHE A 41 2.07 -14.83 -27.96
C PHE A 41 2.07 -16.22 -28.60
N GLN A 42 1.78 -17.27 -27.83
CA GLN A 42 1.76 -18.64 -28.34
C GLN A 42 0.51 -18.96 -29.15
N VAL A 43 -0.67 -18.61 -28.64
CA VAL A 43 -1.95 -19.05 -29.21
C VAL A 43 -2.51 -18.04 -30.21
N ARG A 44 -2.19 -16.74 -30.04
CA ARG A 44 -2.78 -15.62 -30.80
C ARG A 44 -4.30 -15.76 -30.93
N PRO A 45 -5.02 -15.91 -29.81
CA PRO A 45 -6.45 -16.19 -29.85
C PRO A 45 -7.20 -15.05 -30.53
N SER A 46 -8.21 -15.38 -31.34
CA SER A 46 -9.19 -14.40 -31.80
C SER A 46 -10.02 -13.90 -30.60
N LEU A 47 -10.60 -12.70 -30.74
CA LEU A 47 -11.52 -12.17 -29.71
C LEU A 47 -12.63 -13.18 -29.43
N ARG A 48 -12.81 -13.51 -28.15
CA ARG A 48 -13.81 -14.51 -27.69
C ARG A 48 -15.23 -13.96 -27.75
N ILE A 49 -15.40 -12.66 -27.53
CA ILE A 49 -16.72 -12.03 -27.45
C ILE A 49 -17.16 -11.55 -28.84
N ILE A 50 -18.28 -12.11 -29.30
CA ILE A 50 -18.86 -11.85 -30.62
C ILE A 50 -19.75 -10.59 -30.59
N SER A 51 -20.28 -10.20 -29.43
CA SER A 51 -21.17 -9.04 -29.28
C SER A 51 -20.42 -7.77 -28.85
N PRO A 52 -20.44 -6.69 -29.67
CA PRO A 52 -19.84 -5.41 -29.31
C PRO A 52 -20.45 -4.74 -28.07
N ALA A 53 -21.70 -5.07 -27.74
CA ALA A 53 -22.37 -4.54 -26.55
C ALA A 53 -21.86 -5.23 -25.28
N MET A 54 -21.71 -6.56 -25.31
CA MET A 54 -21.17 -7.33 -24.19
C MET A 54 -19.72 -6.93 -23.89
N TYR A 55 -18.92 -6.75 -24.94
CA TYR A 55 -17.54 -6.26 -24.80
C TYR A 55 -17.48 -4.90 -24.09
N ARG A 56 -18.28 -3.92 -24.57
CA ARG A 56 -18.34 -2.58 -23.98
C ARG A 56 -18.80 -2.58 -22.53
N ASN A 57 -19.78 -3.40 -22.18
CA ASN A 57 -20.27 -3.49 -20.81
C ASN A 57 -19.22 -4.06 -19.86
N LEU A 58 -18.48 -5.10 -20.28
CA LEU A 58 -17.38 -5.65 -19.49
C LEU A 58 -16.25 -4.64 -19.35
N ASP A 59 -15.89 -3.93 -20.42
CA ASP A 59 -14.81 -2.93 -20.38
C ASP A 59 -15.19 -1.78 -19.45
N MET A 60 -16.43 -1.29 -19.52
CA MET A 60 -16.93 -0.26 -18.62
C MET A 60 -16.96 -0.74 -17.16
N LEU A 61 -17.35 -2.00 -16.91
CA LEU A 61 -17.34 -2.58 -15.57
C LEU A 61 -15.92 -2.64 -15.00
N SER A 62 -14.98 -3.22 -15.73
CA SER A 62 -13.56 -3.30 -15.33
C SER A 62 -12.97 -1.90 -15.13
N PHE A 63 -13.26 -0.96 -16.02
CA PHE A 63 -12.83 0.43 -15.87
C PHE A 63 -13.33 1.08 -14.58
N VAL A 64 -14.62 0.93 -14.25
CA VAL A 64 -15.21 1.47 -13.02
C VAL A 64 -14.57 0.83 -11.78
N VAL A 65 -14.34 -0.50 -11.81
CA VAL A 65 -13.66 -1.22 -10.74
C VAL A 65 -12.23 -0.71 -10.57
N ALA A 66 -11.46 -0.62 -11.65
CA ALA A 66 -10.09 -0.14 -11.63
C ALA A 66 -9.99 1.28 -11.07
N ILE A 67 -10.82 2.22 -11.56
CA ILE A 67 -10.85 3.60 -11.03
C ILE A 67 -11.23 3.62 -9.56
N GLY A 68 -12.28 2.91 -9.16
CA GLY A 68 -12.73 2.85 -7.77
C GLY A 68 -11.61 2.38 -6.84
N LEU A 69 -10.93 1.29 -7.21
CA LEU A 69 -9.79 0.75 -6.46
C LEU A 69 -8.62 1.73 -6.43
N THR A 70 -8.26 2.37 -7.56
CA THR A 70 -7.18 3.36 -7.62
C THR A 70 -7.46 4.58 -6.75
N LEU A 71 -8.69 5.10 -6.75
CA LEU A 71 -9.09 6.21 -5.89
C LEU A 71 -8.99 5.85 -4.41
N VAL A 72 -9.41 4.64 -4.03
CA VAL A 72 -9.28 4.14 -2.67
C VAL A 72 -7.80 4.02 -2.27
N ILE A 73 -6.94 3.46 -3.13
CA ILE A 73 -5.49 3.40 -2.92
C ILE A 73 -4.91 4.80 -2.68
N PHE A 74 -5.28 5.76 -3.52
CA PHE A 74 -4.80 7.14 -3.39
C PHE A 74 -5.28 7.79 -2.08
N HIS A 75 -6.53 7.56 -1.69
CA HIS A 75 -7.07 8.03 -0.42
C HIS A 75 -6.29 7.47 0.78
N PHE A 76 -6.06 6.15 0.82
CA PHE A 76 -5.27 5.52 1.87
C PHE A 76 -3.85 6.09 1.92
N LYS A 77 -3.22 6.25 0.75
CA LYS A 77 -1.87 6.82 0.63
C LYS A 77 -1.81 8.22 1.27
N ARG A 78 -2.71 9.11 0.86
CA ARG A 78 -2.76 10.50 1.32
C ARG A 78 -3.06 10.61 2.82
N LYS A 79 -3.91 9.72 3.33
CA LYS A 79 -4.38 9.77 4.72
C LYS A 79 -3.35 9.22 5.71
N TYR A 80 -2.78 8.05 5.44
CA TYR A 80 -1.99 7.30 6.43
C TYR A 80 -0.47 7.46 6.27
N PHE A 81 0.03 7.66 5.05
CA PHE A 81 1.47 7.77 4.78
C PHE A 81 1.91 9.23 4.68
N SER A 82 1.38 10.05 5.59
CA SER A 82 1.73 11.47 5.68
C SER A 82 2.37 11.77 7.04
N PRO A 83 3.34 12.70 7.12
CA PRO A 83 3.89 13.16 8.39
C PRO A 83 2.81 13.60 9.40
N ARG A 84 1.74 14.21 8.88
CA ARG A 84 0.60 14.69 9.69
C ARG A 84 -0.11 13.55 10.43
N PHE A 85 -0.21 12.36 9.82
CA PHE A 85 -0.83 11.20 10.47
C PHE A 85 -0.02 10.77 11.69
N SER A 86 1.28 10.50 11.50
CA SER A 86 2.15 10.01 12.57
C SER A 86 2.21 11.00 13.74
N ARG A 87 2.32 12.29 13.45
CA ARG A 87 2.32 13.35 14.47
C ARG A 87 1.02 13.38 15.28
N ARG A 88 -0.14 13.40 14.61
CA ARG A 88 -1.45 13.39 15.29
C ARG A 88 -1.68 12.11 16.09
N TYR A 89 -1.20 10.98 15.59
CA TYR A 89 -1.31 9.70 16.29
C TYR A 89 -0.52 9.74 17.60
N VAL A 90 0.73 10.22 17.55
CA VAL A 90 1.59 10.40 18.74
C VAL A 90 0.93 11.34 19.75
N GLU A 91 0.49 12.53 19.32
CA GLU A 91 -0.13 13.53 20.19
C GLU A 91 -1.41 13.00 20.86
N ALA A 92 -2.29 12.34 20.08
CA ALA A 92 -3.52 11.76 20.60
C ALA A 92 -3.25 10.63 21.60
N ARG A 93 -2.26 9.77 21.33
CA ARG A 93 -1.97 8.63 22.19
C ARG A 93 -1.35 9.05 23.52
N LEU A 94 -0.42 10.00 23.49
CA LEU A 94 0.19 10.56 24.70
C LEU A 94 -0.83 11.26 25.60
N LYS A 95 -1.84 11.92 25.01
CA LYS A 95 -2.93 12.53 25.77
C LYS A 95 -3.76 11.52 26.57
N HIS A 96 -3.94 10.31 26.06
CA HIS A 96 -4.74 9.26 26.71
C HIS A 96 -3.90 8.30 27.56
N HIS A 97 -2.61 8.12 27.23
CA HIS A 97 -1.68 7.25 27.96
C HIS A 97 -0.31 7.96 28.09
N PRO A 98 -0.17 8.86 29.08
CA PRO A 98 1.07 9.62 29.32
C PRO A 98 2.31 8.75 29.53
N ASP A 99 2.11 7.57 30.14
CA ASP A 99 3.19 6.70 30.60
C ASP A 99 3.67 5.70 29.53
N ILE A 100 3.09 5.74 28.33
CA ILE A 100 3.46 4.82 27.24
C ILE A 100 4.94 4.99 26.87
N THR A 101 5.65 3.88 26.68
CA THR A 101 7.06 3.93 26.28
C THR A 101 7.20 4.35 24.81
N SER A 102 8.34 4.95 24.44
CA SER A 102 8.63 5.31 23.04
C SER A 102 8.55 4.09 22.12
N GLU A 103 8.97 2.94 22.64
CA GLU A 103 9.03 1.70 21.90
C GLU A 103 7.65 1.15 21.60
N ASP A 104 6.74 1.18 22.59
CA ASP A 104 5.36 0.73 22.42
C ASP A 104 4.60 1.66 21.46
N LEU A 105 4.79 2.99 21.62
CA LEU A 105 4.18 3.97 20.73
C LEU A 105 4.66 3.82 19.28
N LEU A 106 5.96 3.63 19.08
CA LEU A 106 6.52 3.33 17.76
C LEU A 106 5.92 2.04 17.21
N GLN A 107 5.84 0.98 18.00
CA GLN A 107 5.29 -0.31 17.57
C GLN A 107 3.81 -0.21 17.17
N GLU A 108 2.98 0.54 17.92
CA GLU A 108 1.58 0.80 17.59
C GLU A 108 1.44 1.52 16.23
N ILE A 109 2.25 2.56 15.99
CA ILE A 109 2.27 3.30 14.71
C ILE A 109 2.68 2.37 13.56
N LEU A 110 3.77 1.63 13.73
CA LEU A 110 4.27 0.71 12.69
C LEU A 110 3.25 -0.40 12.39
N ASN A 111 2.59 -0.98 13.40
CA ASN A 111 1.54 -1.96 13.21
C ASN A 111 0.35 -1.39 12.42
N THR A 112 -0.06 -0.16 12.74
CA THR A 112 -1.13 0.54 12.02
C THR A 112 -0.76 0.77 10.56
N LEU A 113 0.45 1.29 10.30
CA LEU A 113 0.93 1.54 8.94
C LEU A 113 1.09 0.24 8.14
N LYS A 114 1.56 -0.85 8.76
CA LYS A 114 1.62 -2.18 8.14
C LYS A 114 0.25 -2.61 7.64
N GLY A 115 -0.77 -2.56 8.49
CA GLY A 115 -2.13 -2.95 8.11
C GLY A 115 -2.67 -2.13 6.93
N LYS A 116 -2.44 -0.81 6.94
CA LYS A 116 -2.87 0.07 5.85
C LYS A 116 -2.09 -0.16 4.55
N MET A 117 -0.79 -0.47 4.64
CA MET A 117 0.04 -0.69 3.46
C MET A 117 -0.26 -2.03 2.81
N THR A 118 -0.43 -3.09 3.60
CA THR A 118 -0.89 -4.39 3.11
C THR A 118 -2.24 -4.26 2.40
N LEU A 119 -3.19 -3.49 2.95
CA LEU A 119 -4.47 -3.25 2.29
C LEU A 119 -4.29 -2.58 0.92
N VAL A 120 -3.45 -1.53 0.83
CA VAL A 120 -3.14 -0.88 -0.45
C VAL A 120 -2.55 -1.86 -1.46
N TRP A 121 -1.68 -2.77 -1.03
CA TRP A 121 -1.12 -3.79 -1.92
C TRP A 121 -2.16 -4.82 -2.38
N VAL A 122 -3.05 -5.26 -1.50
CA VAL A 122 -4.15 -6.16 -1.87
C VAL A 122 -5.08 -5.48 -2.89
N LEU A 123 -5.40 -4.19 -2.69
CA LEU A 123 -6.18 -3.43 -3.66
C LEU A 123 -5.45 -3.32 -5.02
N GLY A 124 -4.13 -3.08 -5.01
CA GLY A 124 -3.33 -3.06 -6.24
C GLY A 124 -3.31 -4.42 -6.95
N LEU A 125 -3.25 -5.53 -6.20
CA LEU A 125 -3.38 -6.88 -6.74
C LEU A 125 -4.76 -7.10 -7.38
N LEU A 126 -5.84 -6.63 -6.76
CA LEU A 126 -7.20 -6.75 -7.32
C LEU A 126 -7.33 -6.02 -8.66
N VAL A 127 -6.69 -4.86 -8.84
CA VAL A 127 -6.67 -4.16 -10.14
C VAL A 127 -5.96 -5.00 -11.22
N VAL A 128 -4.85 -5.66 -10.87
CA VAL A 128 -4.17 -6.56 -11.80
C VAL A 128 -5.05 -7.77 -12.15
N LEU A 129 -5.72 -8.36 -11.15
CA LEU A 129 -6.61 -9.50 -11.36
C LEU A 129 -7.80 -9.16 -12.25
N ASP A 130 -8.39 -7.97 -12.11
CA ASP A 130 -9.45 -7.49 -13.00
C ASP A 130 -8.98 -7.50 -14.47
N GLY A 131 -7.79 -6.99 -14.75
CA GLY A 131 -7.19 -7.04 -16.10
C GLY A 131 -6.93 -8.45 -16.62
N VAL A 132 -6.45 -9.35 -15.76
CA VAL A 132 -6.22 -10.76 -16.12
C VAL A 132 -7.56 -11.45 -16.43
N VAL A 133 -8.57 -11.28 -15.59
CA VAL A 133 -9.91 -11.86 -15.80
C VAL A 133 -10.55 -11.29 -17.07
N PHE A 134 -10.42 -9.99 -17.32
CA PHE A 134 -10.87 -9.36 -18.55
C PHE A 134 -10.23 -10.01 -19.78
N TYR A 135 -8.92 -10.22 -19.77
CA TYR A 135 -8.22 -10.90 -20.84
C TYR A 135 -8.74 -12.33 -21.07
N TRP A 136 -8.85 -13.15 -20.02
CA TRP A 136 -9.32 -14.53 -20.19
C TRP A 136 -10.79 -14.62 -20.61
N SER A 137 -11.58 -13.57 -20.37
CA SER A 137 -12.98 -13.48 -20.80
C SER A 137 -13.13 -13.00 -22.25
N THR A 138 -12.24 -12.13 -22.72
CA THR A 138 -12.39 -11.42 -24.00
C THR A 138 -11.34 -11.78 -25.05
N PHE A 139 -10.18 -12.26 -24.62
CA PHE A 139 -8.91 -12.33 -25.34
C PHE A 139 -8.37 -10.98 -25.85
N SER A 140 -8.88 -9.87 -25.33
CA SER A 140 -8.32 -8.55 -25.62
C SER A 140 -7.09 -8.28 -24.75
N HIS A 141 -5.93 -8.28 -25.38
CA HIS A 141 -4.64 -8.01 -24.72
C HIS A 141 -4.43 -6.52 -24.42
N PHE A 142 -5.03 -5.60 -25.18
CA PHE A 142 -4.83 -4.17 -25.00
C PHE A 142 -5.33 -3.68 -23.63
N GLN A 143 -6.58 -4.01 -23.29
CA GLN A 143 -7.17 -3.71 -21.98
C GLN A 143 -6.43 -4.40 -20.84
N MET A 144 -5.98 -5.64 -21.05
CA MET A 144 -5.13 -6.36 -20.09
C MET A 144 -3.88 -5.54 -19.72
N HIS A 145 -3.19 -4.97 -20.72
CA HIS A 145 -2.01 -4.13 -20.48
C HIS A 145 -2.35 -2.86 -19.72
N ILE A 146 -3.44 -2.17 -20.06
CA ILE A 146 -3.87 -0.96 -19.35
C ILE A 146 -4.09 -1.26 -17.87
N TYR A 147 -4.92 -2.26 -17.57
CA TYR A 147 -5.26 -2.59 -16.18
C TYR A 147 -4.06 -3.14 -15.41
N PHE A 148 -3.20 -3.93 -16.05
CA PHE A 148 -1.93 -4.34 -15.46
C PHE A 148 -1.03 -3.15 -15.14
N ILE A 149 -0.85 -2.21 -16.07
CA ILE A 149 -0.05 -1.00 -15.86
C ILE A 149 -0.60 -0.23 -14.65
N VAL A 150 -1.90 0.05 -14.60
CA VAL A 150 -2.51 0.79 -13.48
C VAL A 150 -2.30 0.08 -12.14
N GLY A 151 -2.52 -1.23 -12.08
CA GLY A 151 -2.32 -2.04 -10.88
C GLY A 151 -0.85 -2.14 -10.46
N ALA A 152 0.05 -2.41 -11.41
CA ALA A 152 1.50 -2.52 -11.18
C ALA A 152 2.11 -1.18 -10.75
N PHE A 153 1.73 -0.07 -11.39
CA PHE A 153 2.14 1.27 -10.95
C PHE A 153 1.63 1.55 -9.54
N SER A 154 0.41 1.15 -9.20
CA SER A 154 -0.12 1.28 -7.84
C SER A 154 0.71 0.48 -6.83
N LEU A 155 1.18 -0.72 -7.17
CA LEU A 155 2.05 -1.53 -6.31
C LEU A 155 3.46 -0.92 -6.19
N LEU A 156 4.03 -0.41 -7.28
CA LEU A 156 5.37 0.18 -7.33
C LEU A 156 5.44 1.53 -6.61
N ILE A 157 4.47 2.41 -6.84
CA ILE A 157 4.37 3.73 -6.19
C ILE A 157 4.19 3.59 -4.66
N ASN A 158 3.69 2.43 -4.22
CA ASN A 158 3.52 2.07 -2.81
C ASN A 158 4.56 1.04 -2.34
N TYR A 159 5.71 0.96 -3.02
CA TYR A 159 6.85 0.17 -2.56
C TYR A 159 7.32 0.67 -1.18
N PRO A 160 7.57 -0.24 -0.21
CA PRO A 160 8.00 0.11 1.13
C PRO A 160 9.44 0.66 1.13
N ARG A 161 9.59 1.97 0.88
CA ARG A 161 10.86 2.70 1.00
C ARG A 161 11.19 2.98 2.46
N ARG A 162 12.46 2.91 2.83
CA ARG A 162 12.93 3.26 4.18
C ARG A 162 12.59 4.72 4.54
N ASP A 163 12.71 5.61 3.56
CA ASP A 163 12.48 7.05 3.72
C ASP A 163 11.03 7.38 4.14
N LEU A 164 10.05 6.52 3.82
CA LEU A 164 8.66 6.69 4.26
C LEU A 164 8.50 6.62 5.79
N PHE A 165 9.45 6.00 6.48
CA PHE A 165 9.37 5.73 7.92
C PHE A 165 10.50 6.41 8.70
N ALA A 166 11.43 7.10 8.02
CA ALA A 166 12.64 7.67 8.62
C ALA A 166 12.33 8.71 9.70
N ASP A 167 11.26 9.48 9.52
CA ASP A 167 10.87 10.55 10.44
C ASP A 167 10.03 10.07 11.64
N ILE A 168 9.49 8.85 11.59
CA ILE A 168 8.59 8.34 12.64
C ILE A 168 9.28 8.27 14.02
N PRO A 169 10.52 7.77 14.14
CA PRO A 169 11.25 7.81 15.41
C PRO A 169 11.40 9.23 15.97
N LEU A 170 11.62 10.23 15.10
CA LEU A 170 11.74 11.62 15.52
C LEU A 170 10.43 12.13 16.11
N TYR A 171 9.29 11.89 15.43
CA TYR A 171 7.98 12.32 15.93
C TYR A 171 7.62 11.71 17.28
N VAL A 172 8.00 10.45 17.52
CA VAL A 172 7.78 9.78 18.82
C VAL A 172 8.63 10.43 19.92
N ILE A 173 9.91 10.68 19.66
CA ILE A 173 10.84 11.27 20.63
C ILE A 173 10.44 12.72 20.96
N GLU A 174 10.14 13.52 19.93
CA GLU A 174 9.71 14.91 20.08
C GLU A 174 8.39 15.01 20.83
N GLY A 175 7.39 14.22 20.44
CA GLY A 175 6.08 14.21 21.10
C GLY A 175 6.16 13.87 22.58
N GLN A 176 6.97 12.88 22.97
CA GLN A 176 7.18 12.57 24.39
C GLN A 176 7.91 13.67 25.15
N ARG A 177 8.92 14.30 24.54
CA ARG A 177 9.67 15.39 25.16
C ARG A 177 8.77 16.59 25.43
N ASP A 178 7.91 16.92 24.47
CA ASP A 178 6.99 18.05 24.59
C ASP A 178 5.91 17.79 25.63
N PHE A 179 5.35 16.58 25.69
CA PHE A 179 4.37 16.21 26.71
C PHE A 179 4.96 16.25 28.13
N ARG A 180 6.18 15.73 28.33
CA ARG A 180 6.88 15.80 29.63
C ARG A 180 7.25 17.23 30.05
N ARG A 181 7.46 18.13 29.09
CA ARG A 181 7.70 19.55 29.37
C ARG A 181 6.41 20.22 29.83
N GLN A 182 5.31 20.02 29.12
CA GLN A 182 4.00 20.57 29.50
C GLN A 182 3.57 20.11 30.90
N GLY A 183 3.65 18.80 31.18
CA GLY A 183 3.35 18.26 32.51
C GLY A 183 4.29 18.73 33.64
N LYS A 184 5.43 19.37 33.34
CA LYS A 184 6.30 20.01 34.33
C LYS A 184 5.98 21.48 34.60
N TYR A 185 5.23 22.13 33.72
CA TYR A 185 4.80 23.52 33.90
C TYR A 185 3.37 23.63 34.45
N ASP A 186 2.58 22.56 34.31
CA ASP A 186 1.21 22.47 34.84
C ASP A 186 1.13 21.83 36.24
N ALA A 187 2.27 21.44 36.84
CA ALA A 187 2.41 20.84 38.17
C ALA A 187 3.18 21.76 39.12
#